data_AF-A0A8H7DCK1-F1
#
_entry.id   AF-A0A8H7DCK1-F1
#
_cell.length_a   1.000
_cell.length_b   1.000
_cell.length_c   1.000
_cell.angle_alpha   90.00
_cell.angle_beta   90.00
_cell.angle_gamma   90.00
#
_symmetry.space_group_name_H-M   'P 1'
#
loop_
_entity.id
_entity.type
_entity.pdbx_description
1 polymer ?
#
loop_
_entity_poly.entity_id
_entity_poly.type
_entity_poly.pdbx_seq_one_letter_code
_entity_poly.pdbx_strand_id
1 'polypeptide(L)'
;MLLTESFTKTKEAATLLKSLNAYANVVKVSYLHKLHAGKERCNHRHRQRCGPLIVYNKNNVIVKAFRNLLGVELVNTEGAFGLPDKVFRTFDKVSTHKRDYLLLTSKISNPDVTYLINSDEINSVIHPAGQKLQKTNHRHEIVKQECLKNTKKPKQPSVAGKAFTANLFTP
;
A
#
# COMPACT_ATOMS: atom_id res chain seq x y z
N MET A 1 23.38 -14.39 9.06
CA MET A 1 23.79 -13.58 10.23
C MET A 1 24.96 -12.73 9.78
N LEU A 2 24.69 -11.53 9.25
CA LEU A 2 25.74 -10.70 8.63
C LEU A 2 26.61 -10.08 9.72
N LEU A 3 27.93 -10.04 9.45
CA LEU A 3 29.03 -9.44 10.21
C LEU A 3 28.89 -7.91 10.42
N THR A 4 27.71 -7.42 10.79
CA THR A 4 27.42 -5.98 10.90
C THR A 4 27.74 -5.40 12.27
N GLU A 5 28.33 -6.18 13.16
CA GLU A 5 28.37 -5.85 14.59
C GLU A 5 29.43 -4.81 14.97
N SER A 6 30.33 -4.46 14.04
CA SER A 6 31.50 -3.60 14.30
C SER A 6 31.55 -2.30 13.50
N PHE A 7 30.44 -1.81 12.93
CA PHE A 7 30.46 -0.52 12.25
C PHE A 7 30.58 0.62 13.24
N THR A 8 31.60 1.46 13.05
CA THR A 8 31.84 2.65 13.86
C THR A 8 31.41 3.91 13.15
N LYS A 9 31.56 3.95 11.82
CA LYS A 9 31.34 5.15 11.00
C LYS A 9 30.04 5.05 10.20
N THR A 10 29.38 6.20 10.07
CA THR A 10 28.16 6.37 9.26
C THR A 10 28.38 6.10 7.77
N LYS A 11 29.60 6.32 7.27
CA LYS A 11 29.96 6.05 5.86
C LYS A 11 29.86 4.57 5.54
N GLU A 12 30.38 3.71 6.42
CA GLU A 12 30.37 2.26 6.26
C GLU A 12 28.92 1.72 6.32
N ALA A 13 28.12 2.25 7.25
CA ALA A 13 26.69 1.99 7.35
C ALA A 13 25.95 2.37 6.05
N ALA A 14 26.24 3.53 5.47
CA ALA A 14 25.63 3.96 4.22
C ALA A 14 26.05 3.09 3.02
N THR A 15 27.32 2.65 2.96
CA THR A 15 27.76 1.72 1.92
C THR A 15 27.07 0.36 2.02
N LEU A 16 26.85 -0.15 3.23
CA LEU A 16 26.12 -1.38 3.46
C LEU A 16 24.64 -1.28 3.05
N LEU A 17 23.97 -0.18 3.40
CA LEU A 17 22.57 0.01 2.99
C LEU A 17 22.43 0.13 1.47
N LYS A 18 23.46 0.65 0.78
CA LYS A 18 23.50 0.69 -0.68
C LYS A 18 23.69 -0.70 -1.29
N SER A 19 24.59 -1.53 -0.75
CA SER A 19 24.78 -2.89 -1.24
C SER A 19 23.56 -3.79 -1.01
N LEU A 20 22.82 -3.57 0.08
CA LEU A 20 21.57 -4.28 0.41
C LEU A 20 20.33 -3.70 -0.29
N ASN A 21 20.48 -2.70 -1.17
CA ASN A 21 19.38 -2.00 -1.85
C ASN A 21 18.33 -1.35 -0.91
N ALA A 22 18.63 -1.20 0.38
CA ALA A 22 17.74 -0.58 1.37
C ALA A 22 17.87 0.95 1.42
N TYR A 23 18.92 1.51 0.81
CA TYR A 23 19.22 2.94 0.86
C TYR A 23 18.16 3.83 0.18
N ALA A 24 17.37 3.29 -0.74
CA ALA A 24 16.29 4.03 -1.41
C ALA A 24 15.27 4.59 -0.40
N ASN A 25 14.96 3.86 0.68
CA ASN A 25 14.05 4.33 1.71
C ASN A 25 14.64 5.49 2.51
N VAL A 26 15.94 5.45 2.86
CA VAL A 26 16.61 6.54 3.59
C VAL A 26 16.62 7.83 2.77
N VAL A 27 16.93 7.72 1.48
CA VAL A 27 16.89 8.83 0.53
C VAL A 27 15.48 9.43 0.44
N LYS A 28 14.46 8.57 0.33
CA LYS A 28 13.05 8.99 0.31
C LYS A 28 12.64 9.72 1.59
N VAL A 29 13.07 9.25 2.77
CA VAL A 29 12.79 9.94 4.04
C VAL A 29 13.47 11.31 4.07
N SER A 30 14.72 11.40 3.61
CA SER A 30 15.45 12.67 3.55
C SER A 30 14.73 13.72 2.70
N TYR A 31 14.24 13.36 1.51
CA TYR A 31 13.46 14.27 0.66
C TYR A 31 12.09 14.63 1.24
N LEU A 32 11.50 13.75 2.05
CA LEU A 32 10.15 13.93 2.60
C LEU A 32 10.12 14.58 3.99
N HIS A 33 11.28 14.83 4.60
CA HIS A 33 11.37 15.52 5.87
C HIS A 33 10.89 16.98 5.72
N LYS A 34 9.75 17.29 6.35
CA LYS A 34 9.04 18.57 6.19
C LYS A 34 8.63 19.13 7.53
N LEU A 35 8.31 20.43 7.57
CA LEU A 35 7.76 21.06 8.75
C LEU A 35 6.29 20.66 8.95
N HIS A 36 5.86 20.51 10.19
CA HIS A 36 4.43 20.39 10.50
C HIS A 36 3.70 21.69 10.12
N ALA A 37 2.43 21.56 9.74
CA ALA A 37 1.54 22.70 9.52
C ALA A 37 0.80 23.08 10.81
N GLY A 38 0.38 24.34 10.92
CA GLY A 38 -0.41 24.82 12.06
C GLY A 38 0.36 24.90 13.39
N LYS A 39 -0.38 24.93 14.50
CA LYS A 39 0.14 25.17 15.86
C LYS A 39 1.10 24.09 16.36
N GLU A 40 0.92 22.86 15.88
CA GLU A 40 1.82 21.71 16.11
C GLU A 40 3.29 22.04 15.79
N ARG A 41 3.53 22.91 14.79
CA ARG A 41 4.87 23.32 14.34
C ARG A 41 5.72 23.96 15.43
N CYS A 42 5.12 24.61 16.43
CA CYS A 42 5.86 25.32 17.46
C CYS A 42 6.64 24.36 18.37
N ASN A 43 6.06 23.19 18.69
CA ASN A 43 6.63 22.23 19.63
C ASN A 43 7.08 20.92 18.94
N HIS A 44 6.41 20.52 17.85
CA HIS A 44 6.73 19.36 17.04
C HIS A 44 6.99 19.83 15.61
N ARG A 45 8.15 20.44 15.44
CA ARG A 45 8.47 21.22 14.24
C ARG A 45 8.55 20.36 12.97
N HIS A 46 8.95 19.10 13.08
CA HIS A 46 9.35 18.27 11.94
C HIS A 46 8.57 16.96 11.85
N ARG A 47 8.18 16.61 10.63
CA ARG A 47 7.58 15.32 10.26
C ARG A 47 8.58 14.53 9.41
N GLN A 48 8.92 13.34 9.86
CA GLN A 48 9.67 12.35 9.08
C GLN A 48 8.83 11.08 8.88
N ARG A 49 9.18 10.29 7.87
CA ARG A 49 8.62 8.95 7.68
C ARG A 49 9.60 7.92 8.26
N CYS A 50 9.07 6.80 8.74
CA CYS A 50 9.90 5.66 9.15
C CYS A 50 10.57 5.06 7.91
N GLY A 51 11.86 4.80 8.04
CA GLY A 51 12.72 4.17 7.05
C GLY A 51 13.03 2.72 7.45
N PRO A 52 14.20 2.19 7.06
CA PRO A 52 14.54 0.81 7.37
C PRO A 52 14.79 0.59 8.87
N LEU A 53 14.26 -0.51 9.39
CA LEU A 53 14.46 -0.97 10.76
C LEU A 53 15.70 -1.88 10.80
N ILE A 54 16.67 -1.51 11.63
CA ILE A 54 17.90 -2.26 11.84
C ILE A 54 17.83 -2.93 13.19
N VAL A 55 18.05 -4.22 13.15
CA VAL A 55 17.88 -5.13 14.27
C VAL A 55 19.26 -5.65 14.64
N TYR A 56 19.66 -5.44 15.89
CA TYR A 56 21.00 -5.80 16.38
C TYR A 56 20.95 -6.47 17.74
N ASN A 57 21.86 -7.42 17.97
CA ASN A 57 21.88 -8.20 19.20
C ASN A 57 22.62 -7.46 20.33
N LYS A 58 23.93 -7.27 20.23
CA LYS A 58 24.70 -6.52 21.23
C LYS A 58 25.46 -5.40 20.56
N ASN A 59 25.75 -4.34 21.34
CA ASN A 59 26.75 -3.28 21.11
C ASN A 59 26.20 -1.85 20.95
N ASN A 60 26.77 -0.95 21.75
CA ASN A 60 26.52 0.50 21.72
C ASN A 60 27.09 1.19 20.46
N VAL A 61 28.01 0.53 19.75
CA VAL A 61 28.78 1.15 18.65
C VAL A 61 27.95 1.25 17.36
N ILE A 62 27.16 0.21 17.06
CA ILE A 62 26.24 0.17 15.91
C ILE A 62 25.23 1.32 15.99
N VAL A 63 24.69 1.56 17.19
CA VAL A 63 23.76 2.68 17.43
C VAL A 63 24.40 4.00 17.03
N LYS A 64 25.71 4.19 17.25
CA LYS A 64 26.41 5.40 16.82
C LYS A 64 26.56 5.49 15.31
N ALA A 65 26.84 4.38 14.63
CA ALA A 65 26.99 4.35 13.17
C ALA A 65 25.67 4.62 12.42
N PHE A 66 24.53 4.16 12.95
CA PHE A 66 23.24 4.23 12.23
C PHE A 66 22.31 5.37 12.69
N ARG A 67 22.46 5.92 13.92
CA ARG A 67 21.56 6.97 14.46
C ARG A 67 21.50 8.24 13.62
N ASN A 68 22.56 8.59 12.89
CA ASN A 68 22.61 9.82 12.10
C ASN A 68 21.94 9.70 10.72
N LEU A 69 21.40 8.54 10.35
CA LEU A 69 20.67 8.36 9.11
C LEU A 69 19.18 8.63 9.33
N LEU A 70 18.61 9.55 8.55
CA LEU A 70 17.20 9.95 8.69
C LEU A 70 16.25 8.77 8.44
N GLY A 71 15.28 8.61 9.34
CA GLY A 71 14.27 7.54 9.28
C GLY A 71 14.79 6.14 9.63
N VAL A 72 16.07 5.96 9.92
CA VAL A 72 16.57 4.64 10.33
C VAL A 72 16.23 4.41 11.78
N GLU A 73 15.54 3.31 12.07
CA GLU A 73 15.19 2.90 13.42
C GLU A 73 16.04 1.71 13.84
N LEU A 74 16.36 1.63 15.12
CA LEU A 74 17.28 0.65 15.69
C LEU A 74 16.56 -0.07 16.83
N VAL A 75 16.51 -1.41 16.78
CA VAL A 75 15.90 -2.23 17.82
C VAL A 75 16.91 -3.25 18.33
N ASN A 76 17.09 -3.26 19.67
CA ASN A 76 17.87 -4.27 20.37
C ASN A 76 17.08 -5.59 20.39
N THR A 77 17.72 -6.67 19.98
CA THR A 77 17.14 -8.01 19.91
C THR A 77 17.72 -9.03 20.85
N GLU A 78 18.45 -8.63 21.91
CA GLU A 78 18.86 -9.55 23.00
C GLU A 78 17.69 -10.43 23.49
N GLY A 79 16.45 -9.97 23.30
CA GLY A 79 15.24 -10.76 23.49
C GLY A 79 14.32 -10.98 22.29
N ALA A 80 14.43 -10.22 21.19
CA ALA A 80 13.27 -9.99 20.31
C ALA A 80 12.87 -11.15 19.40
N PHE A 81 13.78 -12.05 19.01
CA PHE A 81 13.42 -13.20 18.17
C PHE A 81 13.26 -14.51 18.93
N GLY A 82 13.95 -14.67 20.08
CA GLY A 82 13.90 -15.90 20.87
C GLY A 82 13.01 -15.84 22.11
N LEU A 83 12.75 -14.65 22.67
CA LEU A 83 11.83 -14.52 23.81
C LEU A 83 10.35 -14.60 23.44
N PRO A 84 9.86 -14.11 22.28
CA PRO A 84 8.44 -14.19 21.98
C PRO A 84 7.90 -15.62 22.07
N ASP A 85 8.65 -16.61 21.60
CA ASP A 85 8.27 -18.02 21.68
C ASP A 85 8.10 -18.50 23.13
N LYS A 86 8.95 -18.02 24.05
CA LYS A 86 8.87 -18.31 25.49
C LYS A 86 7.72 -17.57 26.17
N VAL A 87 7.42 -16.35 25.71
CA VAL A 87 6.40 -15.47 26.29
C VAL A 87 4.99 -15.85 25.84
N PHE A 88 4.80 -16.10 24.55
CA PHE A 88 3.49 -16.23 23.89
C PHE A 88 3.15 -17.66 23.44
N ARG A 89 4.01 -18.65 23.74
CA ARG A 89 3.81 -20.06 23.36
C ARG A 89 4.14 -20.29 21.87
N THR A 90 4.33 -21.54 21.46
CA THR A 90 4.24 -21.98 20.05
C THR A 90 3.11 -22.99 19.93
N PHE A 91 2.76 -23.45 18.72
CA PHE A 91 1.68 -24.46 18.57
C PHE A 91 1.94 -25.70 19.42
N ASP A 92 3.20 -26.13 19.54
CA ASP A 92 3.57 -27.36 20.25
C ASP A 92 4.04 -27.12 21.70
N LYS A 93 4.76 -26.02 21.97
CA LYS A 93 5.44 -25.81 23.27
C LYS A 93 4.72 -24.78 24.13
N VAL A 94 4.46 -25.11 25.40
CA VAL A 94 3.82 -24.23 26.41
C VAL A 94 4.71 -23.03 26.76
N SER A 95 4.11 -21.86 27.04
CA SER A 95 4.80 -20.64 27.44
C SER A 95 5.30 -20.72 28.88
N THR A 96 6.46 -20.12 29.14
CA THR A 96 7.06 -20.05 30.49
C THR A 96 6.58 -18.83 31.27
N HIS A 97 6.27 -17.72 30.59
CA HIS A 97 5.98 -16.44 31.25
C HIS A 97 4.48 -16.15 31.41
N LYS A 98 3.70 -16.28 30.34
CA LYS A 98 2.25 -16.08 30.41
C LYS A 98 1.57 -17.41 30.74
N ARG A 99 0.87 -17.43 31.88
CA ARG A 99 0.01 -18.56 32.28
C ARG A 99 -1.27 -18.52 31.45
N ASP A 100 -1.72 -19.69 31.03
CA ASP A 100 -3.00 -19.91 30.32
C ASP A 100 -3.21 -19.09 29.05
N TYR A 101 -2.12 -18.66 28.41
CA TYR A 101 -2.18 -17.99 27.11
C TYR A 101 -2.23 -19.02 25.98
N LEU A 102 -3.28 -18.94 25.15
CA LEU A 102 -3.46 -19.73 23.95
C LEU A 102 -3.21 -18.83 22.73
N LEU A 103 -2.38 -19.32 21.80
CA LEU A 103 -2.26 -18.71 20.48
C LEU A 103 -3.59 -18.84 19.75
N LEU A 104 -4.10 -17.73 19.22
CA LEU A 104 -5.30 -17.76 18.40
C LEU A 104 -5.01 -18.58 17.14
N THR A 105 -5.75 -19.67 16.98
CA THR A 105 -5.72 -20.47 15.75
C THR A 105 -6.54 -19.75 14.67
N SER A 106 -6.03 -19.70 13.45
CA SER A 106 -6.81 -19.20 12.31
C SER A 106 -8.06 -20.08 12.10
N LYS A 107 -9.20 -19.45 11.76
CA LYS A 107 -10.42 -20.21 11.45
C LYS A 107 -10.32 -20.97 10.13
N ILE A 108 -9.48 -20.49 9.22
CA ILE A 108 -9.20 -21.07 7.92
C ILE A 108 -7.76 -21.56 7.94
N SER A 109 -7.53 -22.83 7.59
CA SER A 109 -6.18 -23.42 7.53
C SER A 109 -5.41 -22.95 6.30
N ASN A 110 -6.04 -22.91 5.13
CA ASN A 110 -5.47 -22.37 3.89
C ASN A 110 -6.29 -21.17 3.39
N PRO A 111 -5.73 -19.93 3.38
CA PRO A 111 -6.44 -18.74 2.91
C PRO A 111 -6.49 -18.62 1.38
N ASP A 112 -5.74 -19.43 0.62
CA ASP A 112 -5.74 -19.36 -0.84
C ASP A 112 -6.99 -20.01 -1.44
N VAL A 113 -8.07 -19.21 -1.48
CA VAL A 113 -9.35 -19.59 -2.07
C VAL A 113 -9.23 -19.80 -3.58
N THR A 114 -8.34 -19.08 -4.26
CA THR A 114 -8.16 -19.21 -5.71
C THR A 114 -7.57 -20.57 -6.09
N TYR A 115 -6.57 -21.02 -5.34
CA TYR A 115 -6.03 -22.37 -5.51
C TYR A 115 -7.08 -23.44 -5.21
N LEU A 116 -7.85 -23.26 -4.13
CA LEU A 116 -8.89 -24.21 -3.74
C LEU A 116 -10.00 -24.34 -4.79
N ILE A 117 -10.52 -23.22 -5.31
CA ILE A 117 -11.55 -23.23 -6.36
C ILE A 117 -11.02 -23.88 -7.65
N ASN A 118 -9.76 -23.62 -7.99
CA ASN A 118 -9.16 -24.18 -9.20
C ASN A 118 -8.66 -25.61 -9.03
N SER A 119 -8.82 -26.22 -7.85
CA SER A 119 -8.47 -27.62 -7.64
C SER A 119 -9.41 -28.56 -8.39
N ASP A 120 -8.85 -29.66 -8.88
CA ASP A 120 -9.57 -30.63 -9.69
C ASP A 120 -10.71 -31.30 -8.90
N GLU A 121 -10.51 -31.51 -7.60
CA GLU A 121 -11.51 -32.10 -6.70
C GLU A 121 -12.79 -31.25 -6.69
N ILE A 122 -12.66 -29.94 -6.53
CA ILE A 122 -13.79 -29.02 -6.47
C ILE A 122 -14.42 -28.85 -7.86
N ASN A 123 -13.60 -28.68 -8.90
CA ASN A 123 -14.12 -28.50 -10.26
C ASN A 123 -14.75 -29.77 -10.84
N SER A 124 -14.37 -30.96 -10.35
CA SER A 124 -15.02 -32.22 -10.73
C SER A 124 -16.47 -32.32 -10.21
N VAL A 125 -16.77 -31.65 -9.10
CA VAL A 125 -18.09 -31.68 -8.45
C VAL A 125 -18.97 -30.50 -8.89
N ILE A 126 -18.37 -29.35 -9.21
CA ILE A 126 -19.11 -28.14 -9.57
C ILE A 126 -19.78 -28.28 -10.95
N HIS A 127 -21.06 -27.91 -11.01
CA HIS A 127 -21.77 -27.80 -12.28
C HIS A 127 -21.21 -26.66 -13.16
N PRO A 128 -21.21 -26.80 -14.49
CA PRO A 128 -20.75 -25.76 -15.39
C PRO A 128 -21.56 -24.46 -15.20
N ALA A 129 -20.89 -23.32 -15.36
CA ALA A 129 -21.53 -22.02 -15.22
C ALA A 129 -22.69 -21.87 -16.22
N GLY A 130 -23.87 -21.48 -15.73
CA GLY A 130 -25.03 -21.21 -16.56
C GLY A 130 -24.82 -20.02 -17.52
N GLN A 131 -25.70 -19.90 -18.52
CA GLN A 131 -25.65 -18.80 -19.47
C GLN A 131 -25.80 -17.45 -18.75
N LYS A 132 -24.93 -16.49 -19.08
CA LYS A 132 -24.99 -15.15 -18.50
C LYS A 132 -26.30 -14.47 -18.92
N LEU A 133 -27.18 -14.25 -17.95
CA LEU A 133 -28.39 -13.44 -18.12
C LEU A 133 -27.96 -11.99 -18.40
N GLN A 134 -28.02 -11.58 -19.66
CA GLN A 134 -27.91 -10.18 -20.02
C GLN A 134 -29.15 -9.47 -19.49
N LYS A 135 -29.01 -8.56 -18.52
CA LYS A 135 -30.11 -7.70 -18.11
C LYS A 135 -30.48 -6.84 -19.33
N THR A 136 -31.61 -7.15 -19.95
CA THR A 136 -32.16 -6.34 -21.04
C THR A 136 -32.52 -4.97 -20.47
N ASN A 137 -31.75 -3.96 -20.84
CA ASN A 137 -32.00 -2.55 -20.52
C ASN A 137 -33.18 -2.00 -21.34
N HIS A 138 -34.28 -2.75 -21.42
CA HIS A 138 -35.40 -2.44 -22.30
C HIS A 138 -35.96 -1.04 -22.01
N ARG A 139 -36.03 -0.66 -20.72
CA ARG A 139 -36.41 0.70 -20.31
C ARG A 139 -35.46 1.80 -20.80
N HIS A 140 -34.14 1.59 -20.77
CA HIS A 140 -33.20 2.61 -21.25
C HIS A 140 -33.19 2.72 -22.78
N GLU A 141 -33.39 1.61 -23.51
CA GLU A 141 -33.58 1.64 -24.96
C GLU A 141 -34.88 2.32 -25.36
N ILE A 142 -36.00 2.02 -24.69
CA ILE A 142 -37.28 2.70 -24.91
C ILE A 142 -37.14 4.20 -24.65
N VAL A 143 -36.58 4.60 -23.50
CA VAL A 143 -36.36 6.03 -23.17
C VAL A 143 -35.44 6.71 -24.17
N LYS A 144 -34.37 6.04 -24.63
CA LYS A 144 -33.46 6.59 -25.65
C LYS A 144 -34.17 6.77 -27.00
N GLN A 145 -35.03 5.83 -27.40
CA GLN A 145 -35.85 5.95 -28.61
C GLN A 145 -36.92 7.05 -28.49
N GLU A 146 -37.52 7.24 -27.31
CA GLU A 146 -38.47 8.33 -27.04
C GLU A 146 -37.78 9.71 -27.04
N CYS A 147 -36.57 9.82 -26.47
CA CYS A 147 -35.78 11.05 -26.50
C CYS A 147 -35.38 11.47 -27.93
N LEU A 148 -35.10 10.52 -28.83
CA LEU A 148 -34.75 10.80 -30.23
C LEU A 148 -35.96 11.26 -31.05
N LYS A 149 -37.15 10.70 -30.78
CA LYS A 149 -38.40 11.06 -31.46
C LYS A 149 -38.90 12.47 -31.12
N ASN A 150 -38.54 13.02 -29.96
CA ASN A 150 -39.01 14.32 -29.47
C ASN A 150 -38.08 15.51 -29.78
N THR A 151 -37.07 15.34 -30.64
CA THR A 151 -36.23 16.47 -31.08
C THR A 151 -36.94 17.25 -32.21
N LYS A 152 -37.64 18.34 -31.87
CA LYS A 152 -38.06 19.34 -32.88
C LYS A 152 -36.80 19.86 -33.58
N LYS A 153 -36.64 19.60 -34.88
CA LYS A 153 -35.53 20.13 -35.68
C LYS A 153 -35.45 21.67 -35.48
N PRO A 154 -34.29 22.25 -35.18
CA PRO A 154 -34.17 23.71 -35.12
C PRO A 154 -34.54 24.29 -36.48
N LYS A 155 -35.44 25.29 -36.50
CA LYS A 155 -35.77 26.03 -37.72
C LYS A 155 -34.48 26.65 -38.25
N GLN A 156 -34.13 26.32 -39.49
CA GLN A 156 -32.99 26.94 -40.18
C GLN A 156 -33.22 28.46 -40.26
N PRO A 157 -32.21 29.29 -39.95
CA PRO A 157 -32.35 30.74 -40.08
C PRO A 157 -32.57 31.11 -41.56
N SER A 158 -33.45 32.09 -41.80
CA SER A 158 -33.75 32.59 -43.14
C SER A 158 -32.50 33.21 -43.77
N VAL A 159 -32.51 33.29 -45.11
CA VAL A 159 -31.38 33.68 -45.98
C VAL A 159 -30.66 34.96 -45.51
N ALA A 160 -31.37 35.90 -44.87
CA ALA A 160 -30.80 37.13 -44.32
C ALA A 160 -29.73 36.91 -43.24
N GLY A 161 -29.82 35.86 -42.43
CA GLY A 161 -28.85 35.58 -41.36
C GLY A 161 -27.47 35.16 -41.87
N LYS A 162 -27.40 34.52 -43.04
CA LYS A 162 -26.13 34.10 -43.67
C LYS A 162 -25.34 35.29 -44.22
N ALA A 163 -26.02 36.33 -44.68
CA ALA A 163 -25.37 37.55 -45.19
C ALA A 163 -24.75 38.38 -44.05
N PHE A 164 -25.39 38.39 -42.87
CA PHE A 164 -24.88 39.14 -41.71
C PHE A 164 -23.59 38.55 -41.14
N THR A 165 -23.45 37.22 -41.10
CA THR A 165 -22.22 36.57 -40.60
C THR A 165 -21.06 36.65 -41.59
N ALA A 166 -21.34 36.79 -42.90
CA ALA A 166 -20.31 36.92 -43.93
C ALA A 166 -19.62 38.30 -43.90
N ASN A 167 -20.33 39.37 -43.53
CA ASN A 167 -19.78 40.73 -43.52
C ASN A 167 -19.03 41.11 -42.23
N LEU A 168 -19.13 40.29 -41.17
CA LEU A 168 -18.45 40.56 -39.89
C LEU A 168 -16.99 40.08 -39.86
N PHE A 169 -16.55 39.31 -40.87
CA PHE A 169 -15.21 38.71 -40.94
C PHE A 169 -14.59 38.80 -42.34
N THR A 170 -14.71 39.96 -42.99
CA THR A 170 -13.82 40.32 -44.12
C THR A 170 -12.83 41.39 -43.64
N PRO A 171 -11.52 41.25 -43.96
CA PRO A 171 -10.45 42.07 -43.38
C PRO A 171 -10.52 43.55 -43.77
#